data_AF-A0AA90EXT7-F1
#
_entry.id   AF-A0AA90EXT7-F1
#
_cell.length_a   1.000
_cell.length_b   1.000
_cell.length_c   1.000
_cell.angle_alpha   90.00
_cell.angle_beta   90.00
_cell.angle_gamma   90.00
#
_symmetry.space_group_name_H-M   'P 1'
#
loop_
_entity.id
_entity.type
_entity.pdbx_description
1 polymer ?
#
loop_
_entity_poly.entity_id
_entity_poly.type
_entity_poly.pdbx_seq_one_letter_code
_entity_poly.pdbx_strand_id
1 'polypeptide(L)' 'MAQIKDTERVICEAMEFNSVLIISVYRDGFIEEVTGHVNYIDEVKQRLHVKYLKGIQIL' A
#
# COMPACT_ATOMS: atom_id res chain seq x y z
N MET A 1 -2.52 -5.15 -20.18
CA MET A 1 -3.50 -4.43 -19.32
C MET A 1 -3.97 -5.29 -18.14
N ALA A 2 -3.09 -6.06 -17.48
CA ALA A 2 -3.49 -6.98 -16.41
C ALA A 2 -2.99 -6.55 -15.01
N GLN A 3 -1.83 -5.90 -14.89
CA GLN A 3 -1.22 -5.59 -13.59
C GLN A 3 -1.99 -4.58 -12.70
N ILE A 4 -2.73 -3.63 -13.29
CA ILE A 4 -3.40 -2.58 -12.51
C ILE A 4 -4.52 -3.17 -11.66
N LYS A 5 -5.38 -4.01 -12.25
CA LYS A 5 -6.50 -4.65 -11.55
C LYS A 5 -6.05 -5.63 -10.46
N ASP A 6 -4.93 -6.31 -10.69
CA ASP A 6 -4.39 -7.23 -9.69
C ASP A 6 -3.88 -6.49 -8.45
N THR A 7 -3.35 -5.27 -8.62
CA THR A 7 -2.83 -4.47 -7.50
C THR A 7 -3.97 -3.96 -6.62
N GLU A 8 -5.03 -3.42 -7.22
CA GLU A 8 -6.23 -2.96 -6.48
C GLU A 8 -6.87 -4.11 -5.69
N ARG A 9 -6.96 -5.30 -6.31
CA ARG A 9 -7.50 -6.50 -5.65
C ARG A 9 -6.67 -6.92 -4.45
N VAL A 10 -5.34 -6.97 -4.59
CA VAL A 10 -4.44 -7.34 -3.49
C VAL A 10 -4.55 -6.36 -2.32
N ILE A 11 -4.71 -5.06 -2.59
CA ILE A 11 -4.91 -4.05 -1.54
C ILE A 11 -6.26 -4.27 -0.85
N CYS A 12 -7.34 -4.47 -1.60
CA CYS A 12 -8.67 -4.74 -1.04
C CYS A 12 -8.70 -6.01 -0.19
N GLU A 13 -8.11 -7.11 -0.66
CA GLU A 13 -7.99 -8.36 0.09
C GLU A 13 -7.17 -8.13 1.38
N ALA A 14 -6.05 -7.40 1.30
CA ALA A 14 -5.26 -7.09 2.49
C ALA A 14 -6.01 -6.21 3.50
N MET A 15 -6.84 -5.27 3.05
CA MET A 15 -7.70 -4.49 3.92
C MET A 15 -8.78 -5.35 4.59
N GLU A 16 -9.44 -6.23 3.82
CA GLU A 16 -10.49 -7.11 4.32
C GLU A 16 -9.98 -8.07 5.41
N PHE A 17 -8.81 -8.66 5.20
CA PHE A 17 -8.21 -9.61 6.13
C PHE A 17 -7.24 -8.95 7.13
N ASN A 18 -7.12 -7.61 7.12
CA ASN A 18 -6.11 -6.88 7.88
C ASN A 18 -4.69 -7.48 7.74
N SER A 19 -4.37 -7.95 6.53
CA SER A 19 -3.11 -8.61 6.23
C SER A 19 -1.99 -7.59 6.04
N VAL A 20 -0.76 -8.00 6.37
CA VAL A 20 0.44 -7.18 6.15
C VAL A 20 0.81 -7.22 4.68
N LEU A 21 1.05 -6.07 4.08
CA LEU A 21 1.63 -5.94 2.74
C LEU A 21 3.07 -5.42 2.81
N ILE A 22 3.88 -5.88 1.88
CA ILE A 22 5.19 -5.30 1.55
C ILE A 22 5.00 -4.54 0.24
N ILE A 23 5.22 -3.23 0.27
CA ILE A 23 5.00 -2.32 -0.84
C ILE A 23 6.33 -1.67 -1.18
N SER A 24 6.84 -1.92 -2.39
CA SER A 24 8.04 -1.25 -2.90
C SER A 24 7.63 0.06 -3.59
N VAL A 25 8.14 1.18 -3.08
CA VAL A 25 7.85 2.53 -3.58
C VAL A 25 9.10 3.08 -4.23
N TYR A 26 8.96 3.57 -5.46
CA TYR A 26 10.04 4.26 -6.16
C TYR A 26 9.98 5.76 -5.85
N ARG A 27 11.01 6.29 -5.19
CA ARG A 27 11.11 7.71 -4.83
C ARG A 27 12.55 8.20 -4.97
N ASP A 28 12.73 9.34 -5.63
CA ASP A 28 14.03 10.02 -5.77
C ASP A 28 15.18 9.16 -6.30
N GLY A 29 14.88 8.18 -7.16
CA GLY A 29 15.88 7.27 -7.73
C GLY A 29 16.12 6.00 -6.93
N PHE A 30 15.48 5.84 -5.77
CA PHE A 30 15.63 4.69 -4.88
C PHE A 30 14.34 3.90 -4.76
N ILE A 31 14.47 2.60 -4.47
CA ILE A 31 13.36 1.74 -4.08
C ILE A 31 13.35 1.67 -2.56
N GLU A 32 12.26 2.13 -1.96
CA GLU A 32 12.00 2.02 -0.53
C GLU A 32 10.95 0.93 -0.29
N GLU A 33 11.12 0.13 0.76
CA GLU A 33 10.13 -0.88 1.14
C GLU A 33 9.30 -0.44 2.34
N VAL A 34 8.00 -0.57 2.20
CA VAL A 34 7.00 -0.26 3.23
C VAL A 34 6.33 -1.55 3.65
N THR A 35 6.45 -1.90 4.93
CA THR A 35 5.79 -3.10 5.49
C THR A 35 4.76 -2.67 6.53
N GLY A 36 3.49 -2.97 6.27
CA GLY A 36 2.42 -2.54 7.17
C GLY A 36 1.04 -3.02 6.77
N HIS A 37 0.05 -2.58 7.56
CA HIS A 37 -1.36 -2.80 7.31
C HIS A 37 -1.94 -1.61 6.54
N VAL A 38 -2.74 -1.88 5.52
CA VAL A 38 -3.49 -0.83 4.82
C VAL A 38 -4.74 -0.51 5.64
N ASN A 39 -4.86 0.73 6.10
CA ASN A 39 -6.03 1.19 6.82
C ASN A 39 -7.14 1.66 5.86
N TYR A 40 -6.80 2.49 4.88
CA TYR A 40 -7.74 2.97 3.87
C TYR A 40 -7.02 3.49 2.61
N ILE A 41 -7.77 3.54 1.51
CA ILE A 41 -7.39 4.14 0.23
C ILE A 41 -8.13 5.48 0.11
N ASP A 42 -7.40 6.56 -0.18
CA ASP A 42 -8.00 7.83 -0.63
C ASP A 42 -7.92 7.87 -2.15
N GLU A 43 -8.98 7.37 -2.80
CA GLU A 43 -9.06 7.30 -4.28
C GLU A 43 -9.06 8.67 -4.93
N VAL A 44 -9.56 9.71 -4.25
CA VAL A 44 -9.61 11.08 -4.79
C VAL A 44 -8.20 11.66 -4.86
N LYS A 45 -7.37 11.41 -3.84
CA LYS A 45 -5.97 11.86 -3.81
C LYS A 45 -4.99 10.83 -4.37
N GLN A 46 -5.46 9.64 -4.74
CA GLN A 46 -4.64 8.51 -5.16
C GLN A 46 -3.57 8.16 -4.12
N ARG A 47 -3.97 8.05 -2.84
CA ARG A 47 -3.06 7.79 -1.70
C ARG A 47 -3.44 6.53 -0.94
N LEU A 48 -2.43 5.85 -0.42
CA LEU A 48 -2.59 4.66 0.41
C LEU A 48 -2.14 4.97 1.83
N HIS A 49 -3.04 4.85 2.79
CA HIS A 49 -2.66 5.04 4.19
C HIS A 49 -2.24 3.72 4.81
N VAL A 50 -0.94 3.57 5.02
CA VAL A 50 -0.33 2.35 5.57
C VAL A 50 0.14 2.60 6.99
N LYS A 51 -0.31 1.76 7.93
CA LYS A 51 0.23 1.72 9.27
C LYS A 51 1.45 0.79 9.27
N TYR A 52 2.63 1.38 9.36
CA TYR A 52 3.88 0.63 9.44
C TYR A 52 3.91 -0.24 10.70
N LEU A 53 4.59 -1.38 10.61
CA LEU A 53 4.90 -2.18 11.81
C LEU A 53 5.89 -1.48 12.75
N LYS A 54 6.59 -0.44 12.28
CA LYS A 54 7.54 0.40 13.05
C LYS A 54 7.10 1.86 13.25
N GLY A 55 5.91 2.28 12.79
CA GLY A 55 5.48 3.70 12.80
C GLY A 55 4.22 3.97 11.96
N ILE A 56 3.95 5.20 11.54
CA ILE A 56 2.90 5.53 10.55
C ILE A 56 3.56 6.29 9.40
N GLN A 57 3.30 5.90 8.14
CA GLN A 57 3.76 6.63 6.95
C GLN A 57 2.67 6.63 5.88
N ILE A 58 2.44 7.78 5.26
CA ILE A 58 1.44 7.96 4.21
C ILE A 58 2.17 7.83 2.86
N LEU A 59 1.67 6.95 1.99
CA LEU A 59 2.19 6.73 0.65
C LEU A 59 1.31 7.43 -0.41
#